data_AF-A0A9W6WK94-F1
#
_entry.id   AF-A0A9W6WK94-F1
#
_cell.length_a   1.000
_cell.length_b   1.000
_cell.length_c   1.000
_cell.angle_alpha   90.00
_cell.angle_beta   90.00
_cell.angle_gamma   90.00
#
_symmetry.space_group_name_H-M   'P 1'
#
loop_
_entity.id
_entity.type
_entity.pdbx_description
1 polymer ?
#
loop_
_entity_poly.entity_id
_entity_poly.type
_entity_poly.pdbx_seq_one_letter_code
_entity_poly.pdbx_strand_id
1 'polypeptide(L)'
;MAEYRPSFIAGMINLKEDDLIFTEQCFQRTLLEYDNYISISGTPTLVWRRTSQIAYVGDEFCILTGWTKKQLLGKSTFAVEIMDDKSCVEYFQLFSKIAFGDFKGATMTECTLLTPSGKNIRTSSVWTLKRDVFGIPMMIIANFLPILT
;
A
#
# COMPACT_ATOMS: atom_id res chain seq x y z
N MET A 1 4.62 12.90 -10.79
CA MET A 1 3.69 12.21 -11.72
C MET A 1 4.25 12.06 -13.14
N ALA A 2 4.87 13.08 -13.75
CA ALA A 2 5.39 12.99 -15.13
C ALA A 2 6.47 11.89 -15.33
N GLU A 3 7.28 11.60 -14.31
CA GLU A 3 8.38 10.61 -14.39
C GLU A 3 7.93 9.15 -14.21
N TYR A 4 6.79 8.91 -13.57
CA TYR A 4 6.34 7.55 -13.27
C TYR A 4 5.95 6.80 -14.55
N ARG A 5 5.15 7.43 -15.42
CA ARG A 5 4.54 6.79 -16.57
C ARG A 5 5.55 6.28 -17.61
N PRO A 6 6.56 7.07 -18.05
CA PRO A 6 7.54 6.59 -19.02
C PRO A 6 8.36 5.41 -18.48
N SER A 7 8.82 5.51 -17.24
CA SER A 7 9.61 4.47 -16.56
C SER A 7 8.82 3.17 -16.41
N PHE A 8 7.53 3.30 -16.07
CA PHE A 8 6.62 2.17 -15.96
C PHE A 8 6.38 1.47 -17.29
N ILE A 9 6.11 2.23 -18.36
CA ILE A 9 5.92 1.67 -19.71
C ILE A 9 7.21 0.96 -20.17
N ALA A 10 8.37 1.57 -19.93
CA ALA A 10 9.66 0.98 -20.29
C ALA A 10 9.90 -0.37 -19.56
N GLY A 11 9.48 -0.50 -18.30
CA GLY A 11 9.55 -1.76 -17.57
C GLY A 11 8.59 -2.83 -18.09
N MET A 12 7.42 -2.43 -18.60
CA MET A 12 6.39 -3.36 -19.06
C MET A 12 6.49 -3.77 -20.54
N ILE A 13 7.14 -2.97 -21.38
CA ILE A 13 7.06 -3.14 -22.85
C ILE A 13 7.60 -4.49 -23.34
N ASN A 14 8.52 -5.11 -22.59
CA ASN A 14 9.13 -6.39 -22.95
C ASN A 14 8.51 -7.59 -22.23
N LEU A 15 7.53 -7.38 -21.34
CA LEU A 15 6.91 -8.46 -20.58
C LEU A 15 5.87 -9.19 -21.42
N LYS A 16 5.91 -10.52 -21.38
CA LYS A 16 4.94 -11.40 -22.01
C LYS A 16 3.88 -11.85 -21.02
N GLU A 17 2.84 -12.51 -21.52
CA GLU A 17 1.73 -13.01 -20.70
C GLU A 17 2.22 -13.92 -19.56
N ASP A 18 3.14 -14.85 -19.84
CA ASP A 18 3.73 -15.73 -18.83
C ASP A 18 4.44 -14.96 -17.72
N ASP A 19 5.14 -13.87 -18.05
CA ASP A 19 5.81 -12.99 -17.09
C ASP A 19 4.80 -12.27 -16.18
N LEU A 20 3.66 -11.85 -16.76
CA LEU A 20 2.58 -11.21 -16.02
C LEU A 20 1.90 -12.19 -15.06
N ILE A 21 1.65 -13.43 -15.51
CA ILE A 21 1.11 -14.51 -14.66
C ILE A 21 2.08 -14.81 -13.52
N PHE A 22 3.36 -14.95 -13.83
CA PHE A 22 4.39 -15.20 -12.82
C PHE A 22 4.45 -14.07 -11.79
N THR A 23 4.39 -12.82 -12.24
CA THR A 23 4.36 -11.65 -11.36
C THR A 23 3.16 -11.67 -10.40
N GLU A 24 1.97 -12.04 -10.90
CA GLU A 24 0.78 -12.17 -10.04
C GLU A 24 0.95 -13.34 -9.04
N GLN A 25 1.52 -14.47 -9.46
CA GLN A 25 1.81 -15.58 -8.54
C GLN A 25 2.80 -15.18 -7.44
N CYS A 26 3.85 -14.42 -7.79
CA CYS A 26 4.78 -13.85 -6.83
C CYS A 26 4.09 -12.91 -5.84
N PHE A 27 3.22 -12.02 -6.33
CA PHE A 27 2.44 -11.13 -5.48
C PHE A 27 1.61 -11.90 -4.44
N GLN A 28 0.85 -12.91 -4.88
CA GLN A 28 0.02 -13.72 -3.98
C GLN A 28 0.85 -14.49 -2.95
N ARG A 29 1.99 -15.08 -3.36
CA ARG A 29 2.91 -15.76 -2.44
C ARG A 29 3.46 -14.82 -1.39
N THR A 30 3.96 -13.65 -1.81
CA THR A 30 4.47 -12.63 -0.89
C THR A 30 3.39 -12.16 0.06
N LEU A 31 2.15 -11.96 -0.40
CA LEU A 31 1.04 -11.56 0.47
C LEU A 31 0.74 -12.60 1.56
N LEU A 32 0.78 -13.90 1.23
CA LEU A 32 0.60 -14.99 2.20
C LEU A 32 1.74 -15.06 3.22
N GLU A 33 2.98 -14.80 2.81
CA GLU A 33 4.11 -14.70 3.73
C GLU A 33 3.91 -13.53 4.69
N TYR A 34 3.50 -12.37 4.18
CA TYR A 34 3.24 -11.18 4.99
C TYR A 34 2.07 -11.36 5.97
N ASP A 35 1.01 -12.08 5.61
CA ASP A 35 -0.11 -12.36 6.53
C ASP A 35 0.38 -13.09 7.81
N ASN A 36 1.26 -14.07 7.66
CA ASN A 36 1.87 -14.76 8.79
C ASN A 36 2.73 -13.83 9.66
N TYR A 37 3.44 -12.88 9.07
CA TYR A 37 4.26 -11.94 9.85
C TYR A 37 3.43 -10.84 10.53
N ILE A 38 2.43 -10.31 9.83
CA ILE A 38 1.59 -9.21 10.32
C ILE A 38 0.74 -9.67 11.51
N SER A 39 0.20 -10.89 11.44
CA SER A 39 -0.56 -11.46 12.57
C SER A 39 0.25 -11.60 13.85
N ILE A 40 1.58 -11.63 13.77
CA ILE A 40 2.47 -11.71 14.93
C ILE A 40 2.97 -10.32 15.36
N SER A 41 3.07 -9.35 14.44
CA SER A 41 3.65 -8.04 14.75
C SER A 41 2.75 -7.15 15.60
N GLY A 42 1.43 -7.38 15.60
CA GLY A 42 0.46 -6.59 16.36
C GLY A 42 0.38 -5.11 15.93
N THR A 43 0.85 -4.78 14.72
CA THR A 43 0.84 -3.41 14.19
C THR A 43 -0.35 -3.18 13.26
N PRO A 44 -1.08 -2.05 13.34
CA PRO A 44 -2.11 -1.69 12.37
C PRO A 44 -1.54 -1.63 10.97
N THR A 45 -1.86 -2.63 10.14
CA THR A 45 -1.21 -2.83 8.83
C THR A 45 -2.23 -2.90 7.71
N LEU A 46 -1.92 -2.24 6.62
CA LEU A 46 -2.66 -2.31 5.36
C LEU A 46 -1.68 -2.62 4.24
N VAL A 47 -2.12 -3.41 3.27
CA VAL A 47 -1.33 -3.72 2.09
C VAL A 47 -2.17 -3.47 0.85
N TRP A 48 -1.62 -2.72 -0.08
CA TRP A 48 -2.30 -2.40 -1.34
C TRP A 48 -1.37 -2.57 -2.54
N ARG A 49 -1.98 -2.84 -3.70
CA ARG A 49 -1.31 -2.92 -4.99
C ARG A 49 -0.81 -1.54 -5.41
N ARG A 50 0.11 -1.46 -6.38
CA ARG A 50 0.53 -0.18 -6.97
C ARG A 50 -0.62 0.71 -7.49
N THR A 51 -1.77 0.11 -7.81
CA THR A 51 -3.01 0.80 -8.22
C THR A 51 -3.74 1.47 -7.06
N SER A 52 -3.20 1.39 -5.83
CA SER A 52 -3.86 1.75 -4.57
C SER A 52 -4.97 0.79 -4.13
N GLN A 53 -5.31 -0.25 -4.91
CA GLN A 53 -6.35 -1.20 -4.51
C GLN A 53 -5.89 -2.01 -3.30
N ILE A 54 -6.69 -2.03 -2.23
CA ILE A 54 -6.39 -2.77 -1.01
C ILE A 54 -6.46 -4.27 -1.31
N ALA A 55 -5.40 -4.98 -0.95
CA ALA A 55 -5.30 -6.43 -1.11
C ALA A 55 -5.33 -7.17 0.23
N TYR A 56 -4.89 -6.52 1.31
CA TYR A 56 -4.92 -7.11 2.64
C TYR A 56 -5.11 -6.05 3.73
N VAL A 57 -5.78 -6.47 4.81
CA VAL A 57 -6.11 -5.64 5.97
C VAL A 57 -5.81 -6.43 7.24
N GLY A 58 -4.93 -5.90 8.09
CA GLY A 58 -4.64 -6.45 9.42
C GLY A 58 -5.79 -6.19 10.40
N ASP A 59 -5.89 -7.03 11.43
CA ASP A 59 -6.95 -6.90 12.44
C ASP A 59 -6.78 -5.64 13.30
N GLU A 60 -5.55 -5.27 13.61
CA GLU A 60 -5.22 -4.06 14.36
C GLU A 60 -5.56 -2.79 13.59
N PHE A 61 -5.52 -2.84 12.26
CA PHE A 61 -5.99 -1.74 11.42
C PHE A 61 -7.51 -1.54 11.55
N CYS A 62 -8.25 -2.65 11.56
CA CYS A 62 -9.70 -2.62 11.77
C CYS A 62 -10.04 -2.07 13.16
N ILE A 63 -9.29 -2.47 14.19
CA ILE A 63 -9.47 -1.97 15.57
C ILE A 63 -9.18 -0.47 15.64
N LEU A 64 -8.09 -0.01 15.01
CA LEU A 64 -7.70 1.40 15.02
C LEU A 64 -8.74 2.29 14.35
N THR A 65 -9.25 1.88 13.19
CA THR A 65 -10.07 2.73 12.32
C THR A 65 -11.57 2.50 12.41
N GLY A 66 -11.98 1.35 12.97
CA GLY A 66 -13.37 0.90 12.98
C GLY A 66 -13.87 0.34 11.64
N TRP A 67 -13.03 0.27 10.60
CA TRP A 67 -13.38 -0.41 9.36
C TRP A 67 -13.45 -1.92 9.55
N THR A 68 -14.31 -2.58 8.78
CA THR A 68 -14.33 -4.06 8.71
C THR A 68 -13.59 -4.53 7.46
N LYS A 69 -12.92 -5.69 7.54
CA LYS A 69 -12.28 -6.33 6.37
C LYS A 69 -13.26 -6.50 5.21
N LYS A 70 -14.53 -6.83 5.49
CA LYS A 70 -15.58 -6.96 4.47
C LYS A 70 -15.87 -5.66 3.73
N GLN A 71 -15.86 -4.52 4.40
CA GLN A 71 -16.08 -3.22 3.75
C GLN A 71 -14.93 -2.86 2.82
N LEU A 72 -13.69 -3.08 3.26
CA LEU A 72 -12.48 -2.69 2.53
C LEU A 72 -12.17 -3.66 1.37
N LEU A 73 -12.20 -4.97 1.63
CA LEU A 73 -11.85 -5.98 0.62
C LEU A 73 -13.04 -6.32 -0.29
N GLY A 74 -14.27 -6.30 0.23
CA GLY A 74 -15.45 -6.74 -0.52
C GLY A 74 -15.86 -5.80 -1.65
N LYS A 75 -15.46 -4.52 -1.61
CA LYS A 75 -15.80 -3.51 -2.61
C LYS A 75 -14.64 -3.10 -3.49
N SER A 76 -13.46 -3.73 -3.37
CA SER A 76 -12.23 -3.27 -4.02
C SER A 76 -11.89 -1.80 -3.68
N THR A 77 -11.97 -1.45 -2.39
CA THR A 77 -11.63 -0.11 -1.90
C THR A 77 -10.16 0.22 -2.20
N PHE A 78 -9.89 1.49 -2.47
CA PHE A 78 -8.54 2.00 -2.67
C PHE A 78 -8.01 2.66 -1.41
N ALA A 79 -6.71 2.54 -1.13
CA ALA A 79 -6.08 3.12 0.07
C ALA A 79 -6.25 4.64 0.13
N VAL A 80 -6.27 5.31 -1.01
CA VAL A 80 -6.57 6.76 -1.10
C VAL A 80 -7.99 7.12 -0.68
N GLU A 81 -8.97 6.21 -0.75
CA GLU A 81 -10.36 6.51 -0.35
C GLU A 81 -10.54 6.59 1.18
N ILE A 82 -9.61 6.02 1.93
CA ILE A 82 -9.61 6.00 3.39
C ILE A 82 -8.60 6.99 4.00
N MET A 83 -8.03 7.86 3.17
CA MET A 83 -7.11 8.93 3.56
C MET A 83 -7.80 10.29 3.39
N ASP A 84 -7.39 11.30 4.14
CA ASP A 84 -7.81 12.68 3.86
C ASP A 84 -7.14 13.23 2.59
N ASP A 85 -7.66 14.35 2.06
CA ASP A 85 -7.17 14.94 0.81
C ASP A 85 -5.68 15.28 0.86
N LYS A 86 -5.21 15.78 2.01
CA LYS A 86 -3.80 16.15 2.19
C LYS A 86 -2.91 14.90 2.12
N SER A 87 -3.24 13.84 2.86
CA SER A 87 -2.48 12.59 2.85
C SER A 87 -2.54 11.90 1.49
N CYS A 88 -3.65 12.03 0.75
CA CYS A 88 -3.76 11.54 -0.62
C CYS A 88 -2.74 12.21 -1.56
N VAL A 89 -2.62 13.54 -1.49
CA VAL A 89 -1.64 14.27 -2.32
C VAL A 89 -0.22 13.86 -1.95
N GLU A 90 0.09 13.77 -0.66
CA GLU A 90 1.39 13.32 -0.16
C GLU A 90 1.68 11.88 -0.59
N TYR A 91 0.67 11.00 -0.59
CA TYR A 91 0.79 9.63 -1.10
C TYR A 91 1.28 9.59 -2.54
N PHE A 92 0.62 10.30 -3.46
CA PHE A 92 1.01 10.28 -4.86
C PHE A 92 2.38 10.93 -5.11
N GLN A 93 2.71 11.99 -4.36
CA GLN A 93 4.02 12.62 -4.42
C GLN A 93 5.13 11.67 -3.96
N LEU A 94 4.93 11.00 -2.83
CA LEU A 94 5.89 10.05 -2.29
C LEU A 94 6.03 8.84 -3.21
N PHE A 95 4.90 8.24 -3.63
CA PHE A 95 4.90 7.10 -4.53
C PHE A 95 5.65 7.40 -5.83
N SER A 96 5.44 8.58 -6.44
CA SER A 96 6.16 8.98 -7.66
C SER A 96 7.67 9.05 -7.46
N LYS A 97 8.18 9.35 -6.25
CA LYS A 97 9.62 9.41 -5.95
C LYS A 97 10.20 8.02 -5.70
N ILE A 98 9.50 7.18 -4.94
CA ILE A 98 10.02 5.87 -4.53
C ILE A 98 9.81 4.77 -5.59
N ALA A 99 8.85 4.95 -6.50
CA ALA A 99 8.47 3.93 -7.50
C ALA A 99 9.61 3.55 -8.47
N PHE A 100 10.48 4.47 -8.85
CA PHE A 100 11.60 4.20 -9.77
C PHE A 100 12.93 4.81 -9.32
N GLY A 101 12.98 5.48 -8.16
CA GLY A 101 14.23 5.94 -7.57
C GLY A 101 14.99 4.81 -6.85
N ASP A 102 16.24 5.10 -6.45
CA ASP A 102 17.14 4.21 -5.69
C ASP A 102 16.68 3.90 -4.25
N PHE A 103 15.44 4.25 -3.91
CA PHE A 103 14.91 4.06 -2.57
C PHE A 103 14.66 2.58 -2.28
N LYS A 104 15.59 1.97 -1.54
CA LYS A 104 15.48 0.61 -0.99
C LYS A 104 15.22 0.71 0.50
N GLY A 105 13.97 0.92 0.90
CA GLY A 105 13.65 1.02 2.32
C GLY A 105 12.18 1.30 2.61
N ALA A 106 11.95 1.73 3.84
CA ALA A 106 10.66 2.20 4.32
C ALA A 106 10.71 3.72 4.51
N THR A 107 9.67 4.44 4.08
CA THR A 107 9.54 5.89 4.31
C THR A 107 8.56 6.15 5.44
N MET A 108 8.94 6.99 6.39
CA MET A 108 8.00 7.51 7.40
C MET A 108 7.30 8.77 6.89
N THR A 109 5.98 8.83 7.05
CA THR A 109 5.15 9.97 6.66
C THR A 109 3.94 10.07 7.58
N GLU A 110 3.47 11.29 7.85
CA GLU A 110 2.18 11.46 8.52
C GLU A 110 1.06 11.10 7.55
N CYS A 111 0.04 10.40 8.05
CA CYS A 111 -1.13 10.04 7.28
C CYS A 111 -2.37 10.18 8.17
N THR A 112 -3.36 10.93 7.71
CA THR A 112 -4.66 11.02 8.37
C THR A 112 -5.59 10.02 7.72
N LEU A 113 -6.08 9.06 8.52
CA LEU A 113 -7.03 8.04 8.10
C LEU A 113 -8.46 8.49 8.40
N LEU A 114 -9.40 8.09 7.55
CA LEU A 114 -10.83 8.31 7.73
C LEU A 114 -11.47 7.04 8.33
N THR A 115 -12.32 7.20 9.33
CA THR A 115 -13.20 6.11 9.81
C THR A 115 -14.39 5.90 8.87
N PRO A 116 -15.17 4.81 8.99
CA PRO A 116 -16.42 4.64 8.24
C PRO A 116 -17.44 5.78 8.46
N SER A 117 -17.34 6.48 9.59
CA SER A 117 -18.18 7.65 9.92
C SER A 117 -17.60 8.98 9.43
N GLY A 118 -16.45 8.98 8.74
CA GLY A 118 -15.78 10.18 8.25
C GLY A 118 -14.99 10.96 9.30
N LYS A 119 -14.72 10.36 10.47
CA LYS A 119 -13.86 10.99 11.49
C LYS A 119 -12.39 10.81 11.11
N ASN A 120 -11.59 11.82 11.37
CA ASN A 120 -10.15 11.78 11.13
C ASN A 120 -9.41 11.12 12.30
N ILE A 121 -8.47 10.24 11.96
CA ILE A 121 -7.49 9.65 12.88
C ILE A 121 -6.11 10.00 12.36
N ARG A 122 -5.38 10.84 13.10
CA ARG A 122 -4.02 11.22 12.73
C ARG A 122 -3.06 10.10 13.09
N THR A 123 -2.28 9.65 12.12
CA THR A 123 -1.30 8.57 12.30
C THR A 123 0.07 8.96 11.77
N SER A 124 1.10 8.41 12.39
CA SER A 124 2.42 8.26 11.75
C SER A 124 2.40 6.94 11.02
N SER A 125 2.88 6.93 9.78
CA SER A 125 2.83 5.76 8.92
C SER A 125 4.19 5.46 8.30
N VAL A 126 4.47 4.16 8.15
CA VAL A 126 5.72 3.66 7.57
C VAL A 126 5.37 2.83 6.36
N TRP A 127 5.84 3.24 5.19
CA TRP A 127 5.50 2.59 3.92
C TRP A 127 6.71 1.89 3.33
N THR A 128 6.57 0.60 3.09
CA THR A 128 7.58 -0.25 2.45
C THR A 128 7.10 -0.62 1.05
N LEU A 129 7.83 -0.15 0.03
CA LEU A 129 7.55 -0.51 -1.36
C LEU A 129 8.26 -1.83 -1.70
N LYS A 130 7.49 -2.81 -2.17
CA LYS A 130 8.03 -4.03 -2.77
C LYS A 130 7.93 -3.96 -4.28
N ARG A 131 9.01 -4.38 -4.93
CA ARG A 131 9.13 -4.51 -6.38
C ARG A 131 9.05 -5.99 -6.76
N ASP A 132 8.58 -6.26 -7.96
CA ASP A 132 8.64 -7.59 -8.56
C ASP A 132 10.05 -7.95 -9.02
N VAL A 133 10.19 -9.14 -9.63
CA VAL A 133 11.46 -9.64 -10.17
C VAL A 133 12.02 -8.78 -11.31
N PHE A 134 11.18 -7.96 -11.94
CA PHE A 134 11.55 -7.04 -13.02
C PHE A 134 11.84 -5.62 -12.48
N GLY A 135 11.82 -5.44 -11.17
CA GLY A 135 12.07 -4.15 -10.52
C GLY A 135 10.89 -3.18 -10.58
N ILE A 136 9.71 -3.61 -11.03
CA ILE A 136 8.52 -2.78 -11.14
C ILE A 136 7.80 -2.76 -9.79
N PRO A 137 7.28 -1.59 -9.34
CA PRO A 137 6.42 -1.50 -8.16
C PRO A 137 5.27 -2.52 -8.19
N MET A 138 5.21 -3.37 -7.17
CA MET A 138 4.21 -4.43 -7.05
C MET A 138 3.16 -4.07 -5.99
N MET A 139 3.61 -3.82 -4.76
CA MET A 139 2.74 -3.56 -3.61
C MET A 139 3.41 -2.65 -2.57
N ILE A 140 2.59 -2.02 -1.75
CA ILE A 140 3.03 -1.22 -0.60
C ILE A 140 2.49 -1.89 0.66
N ILE A 141 3.38 -2.14 1.61
CA ILE A 141 3.03 -2.52 2.98
C ILE A 141 3.12 -1.26 3.83
N ALA A 142 2.02 -0.85 4.44
CA ALA A 142 1.97 0.32 5.30
C ALA A 142 1.55 -0.05 6.72
N ASN A 143 2.37 0.37 7.68
CA ASN A 143 2.05 0.28 9.10
C ASN A 143 1.66 1.65 9.62
N PHE A 144 0.65 1.71 10.48
CA PHE A 144 0.10 2.95 11.04
C PHE A 144 0.17 2.92 12.56
N LEU A 145 0.58 4.03 13.16
CA LEU A 145 0.56 4.25 14.60
C LEU A 145 -0.20 5.55 14.89
N PRO A 146 -1.22 5.52 15.77
CA PRO A 146 -1.94 6.73 16.14
C PRO A 146 -1.02 7.72 16.84
N ILE A 147 -1.13 9.00 16.48
CA ILE A 147 -0.48 10.08 17.19
C ILE A 147 -1.44 10.53 18.29
N LEU A 148 -1.11 10.21 19.54
CA LEU A 148 -1.87 10.64 20.71
C LEU A 148 -1.47 12.09 21.03
N THR A 149 -2.27 13.03 20.55
CA THR A 149 -2.18 14.47 20.90
C THR A 149 -3.50 14.95 21.47
#